data_AF-A0A0S4LRF0-F1
#
_entry.id   AF-A0A0S4LRF0-F1
#
_cell.length_a   1.000
_cell.length_b   1.000
_cell.length_c   1.000
_cell.angle_alpha   90.00
_cell.angle_beta   90.00
_cell.angle_gamma   90.00
#
_symmetry.space_group_name_H-M   'P 1'
#
loop_
_entity.id
_entity.type
_entity.pdbx_description
1 polymer ?
#
loop_
_entity_poly.entity_id
_entity_poly.type
_entity_poly.pdbx_seq_one_letter_code
_entity_poly.pdbx_strand_id
1 'polypeptide(L)'
;MLMRKTIRVALILLTLSMADASCLVWAQLALAEVVGRFSVSTMGAVLPEGWKPLTFKKIPTQTKYEVITESGVTMVKAISEASASGLTKAVRIDLKEFPIVRWRWKVENLLQKSDATRKDREDYPARRYTTFEYDPDKVSVGKTLKYKAGQALF
;
A
#
# COMPACT_ATOMS: atom_id res chain seq x y z
N MET A 1 12.79 59.30 67.49
CA MET A 1 13.14 59.70 66.12
C MET A 1 12.50 58.69 65.17
N LEU A 2 11.32 59.02 64.64
CA LEU A 2 10.54 58.18 63.73
C LEU A 2 11.17 58.22 62.32
N MET A 3 11.36 57.07 61.68
CA MET A 3 11.48 57.00 60.21
C MET A 3 10.49 55.97 59.68
N ARG A 4 9.44 56.50 59.04
CA ARG A 4 8.37 55.75 58.37
C ARG A 4 8.94 55.11 57.10
N LYS A 5 8.76 53.79 56.96
CA LYS A 5 8.97 53.05 55.70
C LYS A 5 7.75 53.28 54.80
N THR A 6 7.93 53.95 53.67
CA THR A 6 6.90 54.07 52.63
C THR A 6 7.06 52.92 51.63
N ILE A 7 6.09 52.01 51.64
CA ILE A 7 5.94 50.95 50.64
C ILE A 7 5.35 51.59 49.38
N ARG A 8 6.08 51.56 48.27
CA ARG A 8 5.53 51.89 46.95
C ARG A 8 5.11 50.58 46.28
N VAL A 9 3.80 50.35 46.22
CA VAL A 9 3.20 49.29 45.39
C VAL A 9 3.24 49.78 43.94
N ALA A 10 4.02 49.11 43.09
CA ALA A 10 3.95 49.28 41.65
C ALA A 10 3.20 48.08 41.07
N LEU A 11 1.97 48.34 40.64
CA LEU A 11 1.10 47.40 39.94
C LEU A 11 1.61 47.30 38.50
N ILE A 12 2.08 46.12 38.08
CA ILE A 12 2.37 45.83 36.66
C ILE A 12 1.38 44.76 36.20
N LEU A 13 0.44 45.19 35.35
CA LEU A 13 -0.49 44.38 34.57
C LEU A 13 0.01 44.37 33.12
N LEU A 14 0.00 43.20 32.46
CA LEU A 14 0.15 42.88 31.01
C LEU A 14 1.18 41.75 30.82
N THR A 15 0.99 40.66 30.07
CA THR A 15 -0.09 40.17 29.18
C THR A 15 -0.02 38.64 29.17
N LEU A 16 -1.17 37.98 29.22
CA LEU A 16 -1.30 36.53 29.01
C LEU A 16 -1.17 36.24 27.51
N SER A 17 -0.02 35.72 27.07
CA SER A 17 0.13 35.20 25.70
C SER A 17 -0.48 33.80 25.65
N MET A 18 -1.71 33.71 25.13
CA MET A 18 -2.26 32.44 24.65
C MET A 18 -1.46 32.04 23.42
N ALA A 19 -0.45 31.20 23.62
CA ALA A 19 0.12 30.42 22.53
C ALA A 19 -0.90 29.35 22.15
N ASP A 20 -1.89 29.73 21.34
CA ASP A 20 -2.65 28.78 20.55
C ASP A 20 -1.68 28.12 19.59
N ALA A 21 -1.13 26.98 20.02
CA ALA A 21 -0.47 26.02 19.16
C ALA A 21 -1.52 25.43 18.21
N SER A 22 -1.94 26.25 17.26
CA SER A 22 -2.58 25.79 16.03
C SER A 22 -1.54 24.93 15.32
N CYS A 23 -1.50 23.65 15.67
CA CYS A 23 -0.86 22.63 14.88
C CYS A 23 -1.65 22.53 13.57
N LEU A 24 -1.37 23.46 12.66
CA LEU A 24 -1.74 23.33 11.27
C LEU A 24 -0.91 22.16 10.75
N VAL A 25 -1.47 20.96 10.86
CA VAL A 25 -1.04 19.82 10.08
C VAL A 25 -1.29 20.22 8.62
N TRP A 26 -0.26 20.73 7.96
CA TRP A 26 -0.28 20.87 6.52
C TRP A 26 -0.36 19.44 5.96
N ALA A 27 -1.55 19.05 5.54
CA ALA A 27 -1.70 17.88 4.70
C ALA A 27 -0.97 18.20 3.39
N GLN A 28 0.31 17.81 3.32
CA GLN A 28 1.04 17.80 2.07
C GLN A 28 0.23 16.92 1.13
N LEU A 29 -0.42 17.54 0.13
CA LEU A 29 -1.07 16.81 -0.94
C LEU A 29 0.07 16.20 -1.76
N ALA A 30 0.62 15.09 -1.27
CA ALA A 30 1.65 14.36 -1.96
C ALA A 30 1.10 14.04 -3.34
N LEU A 31 1.80 14.48 -4.38
CA LEU A 31 1.58 13.95 -5.72
C LEU A 31 1.55 12.43 -5.57
N ALA A 32 0.50 11.81 -6.09
CA ALA A 32 0.30 10.37 -6.01
C ALA A 32 0.40 9.83 -7.42
N GLU A 33 1.49 9.12 -7.71
CA GLU A 33 1.60 8.38 -8.97
C GLU A 33 0.58 7.24 -8.97
N VAL A 34 -0.34 7.27 -9.93
CA VAL A 34 -1.48 6.35 -9.92
C VAL A 34 -1.17 5.09 -10.72
N VAL A 35 -0.74 4.04 -10.02
CA VAL A 35 -0.42 2.74 -10.62
C VAL A 35 -1.66 2.02 -11.16
N GLY A 36 -2.76 2.03 -10.41
CA GLY A 36 -4.00 1.33 -10.76
C GLY A 36 -5.22 2.13 -10.36
N ARG A 37 -5.70 2.99 -11.27
CA ARG A 37 -6.98 3.70 -11.09
C ARG A 37 -8.12 2.84 -11.64
N PHE A 38 -8.57 1.86 -10.89
CA PHE A 38 -9.71 1.04 -11.31
C PHE A 38 -11.00 1.86 -11.44
N SER A 39 -11.07 3.01 -10.74
CA SER A 39 -12.22 3.90 -10.77
C SER A 39 -12.52 4.56 -12.12
N VAL A 40 -11.58 4.50 -13.08
CA VAL A 40 -11.77 5.00 -14.45
C VAL A 40 -11.86 3.87 -15.48
N SER A 41 -11.84 2.62 -15.04
CA SER A 41 -11.97 1.48 -15.94
C SER A 41 -13.41 1.33 -16.41
N THR A 42 -13.58 0.92 -17.67
CA THR A 42 -14.91 0.61 -18.23
C THR A 42 -15.50 -0.59 -17.49
N MET A 43 -16.74 -0.44 -17.01
CA MET A 43 -17.50 -1.52 -16.37
C MET A 43 -17.64 -2.71 -17.34
N GLY A 44 -17.45 -3.93 -16.84
CA GLY A 44 -17.47 -5.15 -17.66
C GLY A 44 -16.16 -5.45 -18.41
N ALA A 45 -15.12 -4.62 -18.25
CA ALA A 45 -13.79 -4.99 -18.72
C ALA A 45 -13.27 -6.21 -17.94
N VAL A 46 -12.72 -7.18 -18.68
CA VAL A 46 -12.13 -8.40 -18.10
C VAL A 46 -10.89 -8.07 -17.26
N LEU A 47 -10.12 -7.08 -17.70
CA LEU A 47 -8.91 -6.61 -17.02
C LEU A 47 -8.82 -5.08 -17.05
N PRO A 48 -8.35 -4.45 -15.96
CA PRO A 48 -8.02 -3.03 -15.99
C PRO A 48 -6.82 -2.73 -16.88
N GLU A 49 -6.73 -1.49 -17.36
CA GLU A 49 -5.68 -1.07 -18.29
C GLU A 49 -4.25 -1.28 -17.75
N GLY A 50 -3.43 -1.95 -18.56
CA GLY A 50 -2.03 -2.25 -18.26
C GLY A 50 -1.81 -3.39 -17.28
N TRP A 51 -2.86 -4.01 -16.75
CA TRP A 51 -2.77 -5.19 -15.90
C TRP A 51 -2.73 -6.47 -16.73
N LYS A 52 -1.89 -7.42 -16.32
CA LYS A 52 -1.70 -8.71 -16.97
C LYS A 52 -2.00 -9.85 -16.00
N PRO A 53 -2.61 -10.96 -16.46
CA PRO A 53 -2.77 -12.15 -15.65
C PRO A 53 -1.42 -12.74 -15.24
N LEU A 54 -1.34 -13.18 -13.99
CA LEU A 54 -0.29 -14.03 -13.46
C LEU A 54 -0.90 -15.40 -13.17
N THR A 55 -0.39 -16.44 -13.83
CA THR A 55 -0.86 -17.82 -13.65
C THR A 55 0.21 -18.66 -12.97
N PHE A 56 -0.21 -19.72 -12.27
CA PHE A 56 0.69 -20.63 -11.61
C PHE A 56 0.66 -21.99 -12.31
N LYS A 57 1.82 -22.49 -12.78
CA LYS A 57 1.93 -23.76 -13.53
C LYS A 57 1.24 -24.96 -12.84
N LYS A 58 1.22 -24.98 -11.50
CA LYS A 58 0.65 -26.06 -10.67
C LYS A 58 -0.83 -25.89 -10.33
N ILE A 59 -1.49 -24.84 -10.85
CA ILE A 59 -2.88 -24.52 -10.54
C ILE A 59 -3.65 -24.40 -11.87
N PRO A 60 -4.42 -25.43 -12.24
CA PRO A 60 -5.09 -25.47 -13.55
C PRO A 60 -6.27 -24.48 -13.63
N THR A 61 -6.93 -24.23 -12.51
CA THR A 61 -8.08 -23.32 -12.39
C THR A 61 -7.60 -21.89 -12.14
N GLN A 62 -8.16 -20.93 -12.87
CA GLN A 62 -7.81 -19.51 -12.72
C GLN A 62 -8.88 -18.76 -11.91
N THR A 63 -8.46 -17.75 -11.15
CA THR A 63 -9.38 -16.79 -10.53
C THR A 63 -10.03 -15.94 -11.63
N LYS A 64 -11.34 -15.75 -11.55
CA LYS A 64 -12.10 -14.90 -12.49
C LYS A 64 -12.03 -13.46 -12.01
N TYR A 65 -11.72 -12.54 -12.93
CA TYR A 65 -11.66 -11.11 -12.64
C TYR A 65 -12.72 -10.36 -13.44
N GLU A 66 -13.29 -9.33 -12.83
CA GLU A 66 -14.25 -8.44 -13.46
C GLU A 66 -14.16 -7.04 -12.85
N VAL A 67 -14.23 -6.01 -13.69
CA VAL A 67 -14.42 -4.64 -13.21
C VAL A 67 -15.90 -4.40 -12.93
N ILE A 68 -16.24 -4.22 -11.65
CA ILE A 68 -17.61 -3.98 -11.18
C ILE A 68 -17.71 -2.61 -10.50
N THR A 69 -18.94 -2.13 -10.34
CA THR A 69 -19.25 -0.98 -9.47
C THR A 69 -20.19 -1.43 -8.37
N GLU A 70 -19.79 -1.19 -7.12
CA GLU A 70 -20.59 -1.52 -5.93
C GLU A 70 -20.62 -0.31 -5.00
N SER A 71 -21.80 0.09 -4.53
CA SER A 71 -22.00 1.26 -3.67
C SER A 71 -21.32 2.54 -4.19
N GLY A 72 -21.33 2.75 -5.51
CA GLY A 72 -20.72 3.92 -6.17
C GLY A 72 -19.19 3.87 -6.30
N VAL A 73 -18.54 2.75 -5.95
CA VAL A 73 -17.10 2.56 -6.09
C VAL A 73 -16.82 1.50 -7.15
N THR A 74 -16.06 1.87 -8.18
CA THR A 74 -15.60 0.91 -9.19
C THR A 74 -14.31 0.22 -8.73
N MET A 75 -14.27 -1.11 -8.86
CA MET A 75 -13.20 -1.97 -8.34
C MET A 75 -13.04 -3.23 -9.20
N VAL A 76 -11.93 -3.93 -9.00
CA VAL A 76 -11.72 -5.26 -9.57
C VAL A 76 -12.22 -6.30 -8.58
N LYS A 77 -13.26 -7.04 -8.96
CA LYS A 77 -13.71 -8.23 -8.24
C LYS A 77 -12.88 -9.43 -8.68
N ALA A 78 -12.47 -10.24 -7.71
CA ALA A 78 -11.80 -11.50 -7.93
C ALA A 78 -12.66 -12.62 -7.31
N ILE A 79 -13.01 -13.64 -8.11
CA ILE A 79 -13.76 -14.81 -7.66
C ILE A 79 -12.86 -16.04 -7.83
N SER A 80 -12.50 -16.66 -6.71
CA SER A 80 -11.71 -17.90 -6.68
C SER A 80 -12.59 -19.08 -6.26
N GLU A 81 -12.46 -20.18 -6.99
CA GLU A 81 -13.13 -21.45 -6.74
C GLU A 81 -12.08 -22.56 -6.89
N ALA A 82 -11.51 -23.00 -5.76
CA ALA A 82 -10.36 -23.92 -5.74
C ALA A 82 -9.26 -23.50 -6.75
N SER A 83 -9.01 -22.19 -6.85
CA SER A 83 -8.15 -21.59 -7.85
C SER A 83 -7.21 -20.55 -7.25
N ALA A 84 -6.14 -20.24 -7.96
CA ALA A 84 -5.31 -19.10 -7.64
C ALA A 84 -4.68 -18.54 -8.91
N SER A 85 -4.69 -17.23 -9.01
CA SER A 85 -3.96 -16.45 -10.00
C SER A 85 -3.67 -15.07 -9.40
N GLY A 86 -3.09 -14.18 -10.19
CA GLY A 86 -2.91 -12.79 -9.80
C GLY A 86 -3.11 -11.85 -10.98
N LEU A 87 -3.12 -10.56 -10.68
CA LEU A 87 -2.95 -9.50 -11.66
C LEU A 87 -1.66 -8.76 -11.36
N THR A 88 -0.87 -8.49 -12.39
CA THR A 88 0.41 -7.79 -12.28
C THR A 88 0.44 -6.60 -13.22
N LYS A 89 1.10 -5.52 -12.79
CA LYS A 89 1.36 -4.36 -13.62
C LYS A 89 2.78 -3.89 -13.36
N ALA A 90 3.61 -3.90 -14.41
CA ALA A 90 4.95 -3.35 -14.34
C ALA A 90 4.86 -1.82 -14.45
N VAL A 91 5.57 -1.11 -13.58
CA VAL A 91 5.63 0.34 -13.53
C VAL A 91 7.05 0.79 -13.22
N ARG A 92 7.43 1.97 -13.72
CA ARG A 92 8.66 2.67 -13.33
C ARG A 92 8.27 3.84 -12.46
N ILE A 93 8.70 3.83 -11.19
CA ILE A 93 8.35 4.84 -10.19
C ILE A 93 9.65 5.24 -9.48
N ASP A 94 9.90 6.54 -9.33
CA ASP A 94 10.96 7.01 -8.44
C ASP A 94 10.47 6.89 -6.99
N LEU A 95 11.05 5.95 -6.25
CA LEU A 95 10.69 5.70 -4.85
C LEU A 95 11.21 6.79 -3.90
N LYS A 96 12.14 7.65 -4.34
CA LYS A 96 12.53 8.84 -3.57
C LYS A 96 11.42 9.88 -3.56
N GLU A 97 10.65 9.95 -4.65
CA GLU A 97 9.51 10.85 -4.77
C GLU A 97 8.21 10.21 -4.24
N PHE A 98 7.98 8.92 -4.53
CA PHE A 98 6.76 8.19 -4.15
C PHE A 98 7.04 6.97 -3.27
N PRO A 99 7.47 7.14 -2.00
CA PRO A 99 7.86 6.03 -1.13
C PRO A 99 6.68 5.23 -0.54
N ILE A 100 5.43 5.71 -0.69
CA ILE A 100 4.26 5.15 -0.01
C ILE A 100 3.29 4.53 -1.02
N VAL A 101 3.00 3.24 -0.86
CA VAL A 101 1.96 2.55 -1.62
C VAL A 101 0.64 2.55 -0.84
N ARG A 102 -0.39 3.20 -1.39
CA ARG A 102 -1.75 3.18 -0.85
C ARG A 102 -2.63 2.21 -1.65
N TRP A 103 -3.44 1.43 -0.95
CA TRP A 103 -4.38 0.47 -1.56
C TRP A 103 -5.62 0.34 -0.69
N ARG A 104 -6.73 -0.02 -1.31
CA ARG A 104 -7.98 -0.37 -0.62
C ARG A 104 -8.51 -1.67 -1.21
N TRP A 105 -8.90 -2.60 -0.34
CA TRP A 105 -9.53 -3.86 -0.72
C TRP A 105 -10.73 -4.14 0.18
N LYS A 106 -11.55 -5.09 -0.24
CA LYS A 106 -12.63 -5.71 0.55
C LYS A 106 -12.48 -7.22 0.43
N VAL A 107 -12.62 -7.94 1.52
CA VAL A 107 -12.69 -9.41 1.55
C VAL A 107 -14.08 -9.80 1.99
N GLU A 108 -14.80 -10.55 1.16
CA GLU A 108 -16.17 -10.99 1.45
C GLU A 108 -16.21 -12.33 2.19
N ASN A 109 -15.26 -13.23 1.89
CA ASN A 109 -15.23 -14.58 2.44
C ASN A 109 -13.87 -14.89 3.08
N LEU A 110 -13.88 -15.44 4.29
CA LEU A 110 -12.70 -15.91 4.99
C LEU A 110 -12.48 -17.41 4.78
N LEU A 111 -11.22 -17.81 4.65
CA LEU A 111 -10.82 -19.21 4.46
C LEU A 111 -10.75 -19.92 5.81
N GLN A 112 -11.81 -20.68 6.14
CA GLN A 112 -11.98 -21.31 7.46
C GLN A 112 -10.85 -22.28 7.86
N LYS A 113 -10.19 -22.90 6.88
CA LYS A 113 -9.13 -23.90 7.09
C LYS A 113 -7.73 -23.34 6.88
N SER A 114 -7.58 -22.04 6.64
CA SER A 114 -6.26 -21.44 6.44
C SER A 114 -5.49 -21.35 7.76
N ASP A 115 -4.21 -21.69 7.70
CA ASP A 115 -3.24 -21.56 8.78
C ASP A 115 -1.88 -21.16 8.19
N ALA A 116 -1.51 -19.90 8.36
CA ALA A 116 -0.26 -19.32 7.84
C ALA A 116 1.00 -19.93 8.48
N THR A 117 0.89 -20.65 9.60
CA THR A 117 2.02 -21.32 10.25
C THR A 117 2.34 -22.68 9.66
N ARG A 118 1.43 -23.23 8.83
CA ARG A 118 1.55 -24.57 8.25
C ARG A 118 1.56 -24.51 6.73
N LYS A 119 2.65 -24.96 6.10
CA LYS A 119 2.84 -24.91 4.65
C LYS A 119 1.74 -25.59 3.82
N ASP A 120 1.14 -26.66 4.35
CA ASP A 120 0.03 -27.40 3.71
C ASP A 120 -1.34 -26.73 3.89
N ARG A 121 -1.43 -25.68 4.72
CA ARG A 121 -2.67 -24.93 4.99
C ARG A 121 -2.48 -23.42 4.83
N GLU A 122 -1.38 -22.98 4.24
CA GLU A 122 -1.10 -21.56 4.03
C GLU A 122 -1.93 -21.02 2.84
N ASP A 123 -3.04 -20.34 3.13
CA ASP A 123 -3.85 -19.67 2.11
C ASP A 123 -4.42 -18.31 2.55
N TYR A 124 -4.72 -17.42 1.61
CA TYR A 124 -5.17 -16.06 1.91
C TYR A 124 -6.22 -15.61 0.89
N PRO A 125 -7.30 -14.93 1.35
CA PRO A 125 -8.35 -14.46 0.45
C PRO A 125 -7.86 -13.40 -0.55
N ALA A 126 -6.83 -12.63 -0.20
CA ALA A 126 -6.15 -11.69 -1.08
C ALA A 126 -4.70 -11.48 -0.62
N ARG A 127 -3.78 -11.26 -1.57
CA ARG A 127 -2.38 -10.90 -1.31
C ARG A 127 -1.95 -9.79 -2.26
N ARG A 128 -1.08 -8.90 -1.77
CA ARG A 128 -0.45 -7.86 -2.58
C ARG A 128 1.06 -8.01 -2.51
N TYR A 129 1.69 -8.17 -3.68
CA TYR A 129 3.13 -8.25 -3.82
C TYR A 129 3.65 -6.98 -4.49
N THR A 130 4.72 -6.41 -3.93
CA THR A 130 5.53 -5.39 -4.60
C THR A 130 6.88 -6.03 -4.83
N THR A 131 7.28 -6.11 -6.10
CA THR A 131 8.58 -6.66 -6.49
C THR A 131 9.39 -5.56 -7.13
N PHE A 132 10.69 -5.56 -6.86
CA PHE A 132 11.64 -4.65 -7.49
C PHE A 132 12.39 -5.39 -8.58
N GLU A 133 12.74 -4.68 -9.64
CA GLU A 133 13.63 -5.21 -10.65
C GLU A 133 14.93 -5.65 -10.00
N TYR A 134 15.36 -6.86 -10.32
CA TYR A 134 16.58 -7.41 -9.78
C TYR A 134 17.77 -6.77 -10.50
N ASP A 135 18.62 -6.08 -9.75
CA ASP A 135 19.87 -5.52 -10.25
C ASP A 135 21.04 -6.46 -9.87
N PRO A 136 21.53 -7.30 -10.80
CA PRO A 136 22.58 -8.27 -10.53
C PRO A 136 23.92 -7.62 -10.16
N ASP A 137 24.13 -6.37 -10.53
CA ASP A 137 25.39 -5.63 -10.31
C ASP A 137 25.43 -5.02 -8.91
N LYS A 138 24.27 -4.89 -8.24
CA LYS A 138 24.14 -4.44 -6.86
C LYS A 138 24.13 -5.55 -5.81
N VAL A 139 24.35 -6.81 -6.22
CA VAL A 139 24.40 -7.94 -5.29
C VAL A 139 25.74 -8.69 -5.37
N SER A 140 26.13 -9.31 -4.25
CA SER A 140 27.35 -10.13 -4.16
C SER A 140 27.35 -11.25 -5.22
N VAL A 141 28.53 -11.57 -5.78
CA VAL A 141 28.74 -12.58 -6.84
C VAL A 141 28.03 -13.92 -6.59
N GLY A 142 28.02 -14.42 -5.35
CA GLY A 142 27.32 -15.68 -5.01
C GLY A 142 25.80 -15.63 -5.18
N LYS A 143 25.17 -14.47 -4.98
CA LYS A 143 23.73 -14.27 -5.22
C LYS A 143 23.44 -14.18 -6.72
N THR A 144 24.30 -13.52 -7.49
CA THR A 144 24.21 -13.46 -8.96
C THR A 144 24.31 -14.85 -9.58
N LEU A 145 25.20 -15.71 -9.08
CA LEU A 145 25.33 -17.09 -9.55
C LEU A 145 24.06 -17.91 -9.26
N LYS A 146 23.51 -17.82 -8.04
CA LYS A 146 22.24 -18.49 -7.68
C LYS A 146 21.07 -18.00 -8.53
N TYR A 147 20.99 -16.70 -8.79
CA TYR A 147 19.97 -16.11 -9.66
C TYR A 147 20.06 -16.65 -11.09
N LYS A 148 21.26 -16.62 -11.70
CA LYS A 148 21.50 -17.16 -13.04
C LYS A 148 21.18 -18.66 -13.14
N ALA A 149 21.56 -19.44 -12.12
CA ALA A 149 21.23 -20.86 -12.05
C ALA A 149 19.71 -21.10 -11.96
N GLY A 150 18.99 -20.31 -11.15
CA GLY A 150 17.53 -20.38 -11.06
C GLY A 150 16.84 -20.03 -12.38
N GLN A 151 17.31 -18.99 -13.08
CA GLN A 151 16.77 -18.58 -14.38
C GLN A 151 16.94 -19.67 -15.46
N ALA A 152 18.00 -20.46 -15.39
CA ALA A 152 18.24 -21.55 -16.34
C ALA A 152 17.38 -22.80 -16.09
N LEU A 153 16.82 -22.94 -14.87
CA LEU A 153 16.09 -24.14 -14.44
C LEU A 153 14.55 -24.01 -14.53
N PHE A 154 14.00 -22.82 -14.73
CA PHE A 154 12.56 -22.54 -14.65
C PHE A 154 12.01 -21.73 -15.82
#